data_AF-A0A929ZV62-F1
#
_entry.id   AF-A0A929ZV62-F1
#
_cell.length_a   1.000
_cell.length_b   1.000
_cell.length_c   1.000
_cell.angle_alpha   90.00
_cell.angle_beta   90.00
_cell.angle_gamma   90.00
#
_symmetry.space_group_name_H-M   'P 1'
#
loop_
_entity.id
_entity.type
_entity.pdbx_description
1 polymer ?
#
loop_
_entity_poly.entity_id
_entity_poly.type
_entity_poly.pdbx_seq_one_letter_code
_entity_poly.pdbx_strand_id
1 'polypeptide(L)'
;ESITLHKGELATAGFALFNGYLPESTYFRFTVPEGQIAKYQKGQTVNMEVVYNKAAVSGKIMTIKQLTKYADVTTAFPDYKMQEAVYEIKVKPQDIQQTKNILVNSNVILK
;
A
#
# COMPACT_ATOMS: atom_id res chain seq x y z
N GLU A 1 5.11 5.73 17.81
CA GLU A 1 4.19 6.85 18.04
C GLU A 1 5.03 8.12 18.19
N SER A 2 4.60 9.24 17.64
CA SER A 2 5.28 10.54 17.83
C SER A 2 4.28 11.53 18.41
N ILE A 3 4.63 12.13 19.56
CA ILE A 3 3.86 13.18 20.21
C ILE A 3 4.24 14.50 19.56
N THR A 4 3.28 15.19 18.95
CA THR A 4 3.53 16.39 18.14
C THR A 4 3.26 17.70 18.91
N LEU A 5 2.72 17.62 20.12
CA LEU A 5 2.42 18.80 20.96
C LEU A 5 2.87 18.60 22.41
N HIS A 6 3.58 19.57 22.96
CA HIS A 6 4.02 19.58 24.36
C HIS A 6 3.15 20.49 25.22
N LYS A 7 3.13 20.24 26.54
CA LYS A 7 2.31 20.99 27.50
C LYS A 7 2.71 22.48 27.47
N GLY A 8 1.76 23.35 27.09
CA GLY A 8 1.97 24.80 27.00
C GLY A 8 1.93 25.36 25.57
N GLU A 9 1.86 24.50 24.55
CA GLU A 9 1.70 24.90 23.15
C GLU A 9 0.23 25.02 22.76
N LEU A 10 -0.08 25.95 21.85
CA LEU A 10 -1.44 26.22 21.39
C LEU A 10 -1.73 25.41 20.11
N ALA A 11 -2.62 24.43 20.20
CA ALA A 11 -3.03 23.61 19.06
C ALA A 11 -4.02 24.39 18.18
N THR A 12 -3.56 24.86 17.02
CA THR A 12 -4.44 25.48 16.01
C THR A 12 -5.37 24.43 15.39
N ALA A 13 -6.48 24.87 14.79
CA ALA A 13 -7.41 23.96 14.14
C ALA A 13 -6.69 23.14 13.04
N GLY A 14 -6.80 21.81 13.11
CA GLY A 14 -6.11 20.89 12.20
C GLY A 14 -4.74 20.39 12.69
N PHE A 15 -4.27 20.82 13.86
CA PHE A 15 -3.01 20.34 14.42
C PHE A 15 -3.16 18.91 14.97
N ALA A 16 -2.43 17.96 14.39
CA ALA A 16 -2.46 16.56 14.81
C ALA A 16 -1.75 16.41 16.17
N LEU A 17 -2.48 15.99 17.20
CA LEU A 17 -1.93 15.80 18.55
C LEU A 17 -1.12 14.50 18.67
N PHE A 18 -1.55 13.46 17.94
CA PHE A 18 -0.92 12.14 17.91
C PHE A 18 -0.76 11.69 16.47
N ASN A 19 0.44 11.24 16.12
CA ASN A 19 0.71 10.57 14.85
C ASN A 19 1.25 9.16 15.14
N GLY A 20 0.58 8.16 14.57
CA GLY A 20 0.91 6.76 14.79
C GLY A 20 0.30 5.86 13.71
N TYR A 21 0.78 4.63 13.68
CA TYR A 21 0.21 3.59 12.83
C TYR A 21 -0.81 2.81 13.63
N LEU A 22 -1.97 2.54 13.03
CA LEU A 22 -2.96 1.67 13.65
C LEU A 22 -2.42 0.22 13.62
N PRO A 23 -2.27 -0.44 14.78
CA PRO A 23 -1.85 -1.84 14.81
C PRO A 23 -2.84 -2.71 14.04
N GLU A 24 -2.34 -3.79 13.43
CA GLU A 24 -3.17 -4.80 12.75
C GLU A 24 -3.97 -4.30 11.53
N SER A 25 -3.71 -3.06 11.08
CA SER A 25 -4.34 -2.48 9.89
C SER A 25 -3.44 -2.51 8.65
N THR A 26 -2.43 -3.38 8.63
CA THR A 26 -1.51 -3.49 7.49
C THR A 26 -2.25 -3.86 6.22
N TYR A 27 -1.96 -3.16 5.13
CA TYR A 27 -2.42 -3.50 3.79
C TYR A 27 -1.32 -3.20 2.79
N PHE A 28 -1.32 -3.94 1.70
CA PHE A 28 -0.41 -3.73 0.58
C PHE A 28 -1.15 -3.04 -0.56
N ARG A 29 -0.42 -2.18 -1.27
CA ARG A 29 -0.95 -1.41 -2.40
C ARG A 29 -0.04 -1.66 -3.58
N PHE A 30 -0.63 -2.15 -4.67
CA PHE A 30 0.10 -2.41 -5.91
C PHE A 30 -0.51 -1.59 -7.04
N THR A 31 0.35 -1.19 -7.95
CA THR A 31 0.00 -0.50 -9.18
C THR A 31 0.18 -1.49 -10.32
N VAL A 32 -0.90 -1.76 -11.05
CA VAL A 32 -0.92 -2.78 -12.11
C VAL A 32 -1.46 -2.13 -13.40
N PRO A 33 -0.75 -2.24 -14.53
CA PRO A 33 -1.24 -1.74 -15.81
C PRO A 33 -2.39 -2.61 -16.33
N GLU A 34 -3.25 -2.01 -17.15
CA GLU A 34 -4.44 -2.65 -17.74
C GLU A 34 -4.13 -3.99 -18.42
N GLY A 35 -2.99 -4.12 -19.11
CA GLY A 35 -2.61 -5.37 -19.76
C GLY A 35 -2.41 -6.57 -18.81
N GLN A 36 -2.18 -6.31 -17.52
CA GLN A 36 -1.98 -7.37 -16.51
C GLN A 36 -3.12 -7.49 -15.50
N ILE A 37 -4.11 -6.59 -15.54
CA ILE A 37 -5.19 -6.57 -14.54
C ILE A 37 -6.10 -7.79 -14.63
N ALA A 38 -6.24 -8.40 -15.81
CA ALA A 38 -7.09 -9.57 -16.03
C ALA A 38 -6.72 -10.79 -15.14
N LYS A 39 -5.47 -10.84 -14.66
CA LYS A 39 -4.97 -11.90 -13.77
C LYS A 39 -5.42 -11.72 -12.31
N TYR A 40 -5.99 -10.56 -11.98
CA TYR A 40 -6.30 -10.16 -10.61
C TYR A 40 -7.79 -9.86 -10.46
N GLN A 41 -8.44 -10.57 -9.54
CA GLN A 41 -9.87 -10.40 -9.26
C GLN A 41 -10.10 -10.06 -7.79
N LYS A 42 -11.16 -9.29 -7.54
CA LYS A 42 -11.57 -8.97 -6.16
C LYS A 42 -11.86 -10.27 -5.40
N GLY A 43 -11.28 -10.42 -4.22
CA GLY A 43 -11.43 -11.60 -3.38
C GLY A 43 -10.45 -12.73 -3.68
N GLN A 44 -9.62 -12.62 -4.71
CA GLN A 44 -8.55 -13.58 -4.99
C GLN A 44 -7.45 -13.49 -3.92
N THR A 45 -6.89 -14.64 -3.57
CA THR A 45 -5.67 -14.72 -2.75
C THR A 45 -4.44 -14.61 -3.65
N VAL A 46 -3.53 -13.71 -3.30
CA VAL A 46 -2.28 -13.46 -3.98
C VAL A 46 -1.10 -13.66 -3.05
N ASN A 47 0.02 -14.09 -3.61
CA ASN A 47 1.28 -14.23 -2.90
C ASN A 47 2.15 -13.00 -3.15
N MET A 48 2.81 -12.55 -2.10
CA MET A 48 3.63 -11.35 -2.11
C MET A 48 4.95 -11.68 -1.43
N GLU A 49 6.04 -11.07 -1.88
CA GLU A 49 7.35 -11.18 -1.25
C GLU A 49 7.86 -9.80 -0.87
N VAL A 50 8.22 -9.64 0.41
CA VAL A 50 8.85 -8.43 0.89
C VAL A 50 10.33 -8.45 0.54
N VAL A 51 10.82 -7.41 -0.15
CA VAL A 51 12.14 -7.45 -0.82
C VAL A 51 13.31 -7.55 0.15
N TYR A 52 13.26 -6.81 1.27
CA TYR A 52 14.40 -6.66 2.17
C TYR A 52 14.64 -7.85 3.09
N ASN A 53 13.57 -8.54 3.51
CA ASN A 53 13.66 -9.70 4.41
C ASN A 53 13.22 -11.01 3.76
N LYS A 54 12.87 -10.99 2.46
CA LYS A 54 12.43 -12.16 1.69
C LYS A 54 11.22 -12.87 2.30
N ALA A 55 10.45 -12.17 3.13
CA ALA A 55 9.27 -12.75 3.76
C ALA A 55 8.18 -12.97 2.71
N ALA A 56 7.72 -14.21 2.59
CA ALA A 56 6.56 -14.55 1.79
C ALA A 56 5.29 -14.28 2.61
N VAL A 57 4.38 -13.50 2.04
CA VAL A 57 3.12 -13.10 2.66
C VAL A 57 1.99 -13.38 1.70
N SER A 58 0.92 -14.02 2.16
CA SER A 58 -0.30 -14.19 1.37
C SER A 58 -1.37 -13.19 1.80
N GLY A 59 -2.19 -12.75 0.85
CA GLY A 59 -3.23 -11.78 1.13
C GLY A 59 -4.38 -11.82 0.14
N LYS A 60 -5.52 -11.28 0.55
CA LYS A 60 -6.75 -11.23 -0.26
C LYS A 60 -6.93 -9.86 -0.88
N ILE A 61 -7.22 -9.81 -2.18
CA ILE A 61 -7.54 -8.57 -2.89
C ILE A 61 -8.88 -8.04 -2.36
N MET A 62 -8.84 -6.84 -1.79
CA MET A 62 -10.02 -6.17 -1.22
C MET A 62 -10.69 -5.26 -2.25
N THR A 63 -9.89 -4.47 -2.97
CA THR A 63 -10.39 -3.50 -3.93
C THR A 63 -9.44 -3.39 -5.12
N ILE A 64 -10.03 -3.17 -6.29
CA ILE A 64 -9.32 -2.81 -7.51
C ILE A 64 -9.98 -1.52 -7.99
N LYS A 65 -9.19 -0.46 -8.21
CA LYS A 65 -9.68 0.86 -8.64
C LYS A 65 -8.75 1.42 -9.70
N GLN A 66 -9.31 2.02 -10.74
CA GLN A 66 -8.50 2.76 -11.71
C GLN A 66 -7.94 4.03 -11.04
N LEU A 67 -6.64 4.29 -11.20
CA LEU A 67 -6.04 5.55 -10.80
C LEU A 67 -6.46 6.64 -11.79
N THR A 68 -6.83 7.81 -11.27
CA THR A 68 -7.07 8.97 -12.13
C THR A 68 -5.71 9.47 -12.65
N LYS A 69 -5.66 9.84 -13.93
CA LYS A 69 -4.43 10.23 -14.66
C LYS A 69 -3.56 11.31 -14.00
N TYR A 70 -4.05 11.98 -12.95
CA TYR A 70 -3.37 13.05 -12.21
C TYR A 70 -2.66 12.57 -10.94
N ALA A 71 -2.89 11.33 -10.50
CA ALA A 71 -2.15 10.69 -9.40
C ALA A 71 -1.02 9.77 -9.93
N ASP A 72 -0.89 9.67 -11.25
CA ASP A 72 0.00 8.74 -11.92
C ASP A 72 1.37 9.36 -12.16
N VAL A 73 2.27 9.02 -11.24
CA VAL A 73 3.68 8.68 -11.49
C VAL A 73 4.70 9.82 -11.51
N THR A 74 5.45 9.90 -10.40
CA THR A 74 6.69 10.67 -10.22
C THR A 74 7.95 9.90 -10.67
N THR A 75 7.83 8.80 -11.42
CA THR A 75 9.00 8.11 -11.99
C THR A 75 9.24 8.51 -13.44
N ALA A 76 10.49 8.80 -13.78
CA ALA A 76 10.90 9.13 -15.16
C ALA A 76 10.88 7.92 -16.11
N PHE A 77 10.73 6.70 -15.59
CA PHE A 77 10.76 5.45 -16.36
C PHE A 77 9.63 4.50 -15.90
N PRO A 78 8.39 4.70 -16.37
CA PRO A 78 7.33 3.73 -16.15
C PRO A 78 7.54 2.49 -17.04
N ASP A 79 7.49 1.29 -16.45
CA ASP A 79 7.52 0.00 -17.18
C ASP A 79 6.18 -0.33 -17.87
N TYR A 80 5.32 0.67 -18.10
CA TYR A 80 4.02 0.52 -18.76
C TYR A 80 3.85 1.58 -19.85
N LYS A 81 3.04 1.28 -20.88
CA LYS A 81 2.82 2.22 -21.98
C LYS A 81 2.09 3.46 -21.44
N MET A 82 2.57 4.65 -21.80
CA MET A 82 1.99 5.95 -21.38
C MET A 82 0.47 6.09 -21.62
N GLN A 83 -0.10 5.27 -22.51
CA GLN A 83 -1.53 5.27 -22.87
C GLN A 83 -2.37 4.23 -22.10
N GLU A 84 -1.77 3.28 -21.38
CA GLU A 84 -2.51 2.24 -20.66
C GLU A 84 -3.11 2.79 -19.37
N ALA A 85 -4.33 2.34 -19.03
CA ALA A 85 -4.91 2.63 -17.74
C ALA A 85 -4.11 1.92 -16.64
N VAL A 86 -3.98 2.58 -15.49
CA VAL A 86 -3.31 2.04 -14.32
C VAL A 86 -4.32 1.78 -13.23
N TYR A 87 -4.22 0.62 -12.59
CA TYR A 87 -5.12 0.19 -11.52
C TYR A 87 -4.37 0.05 -10.20
N GLU A 88 -4.95 0.57 -9.13
CA GLU A 88 -4.54 0.33 -7.76
C GLU A 88 -5.25 -0.90 -7.21
N ILE A 89 -4.47 -1.86 -6.72
CA ILE A 89 -4.96 -3.06 -6.03
C ILE A 89 -4.61 -2.94 -4.55
N LYS A 90 -5.63 -3.02 -3.69
CA LYS A 90 -5.45 -3.10 -2.23
C LYS A 90 -5.57 -4.54 -1.76
N VAL A 91 -4.52 -5.05 -1.13
CA VAL A 91 -4.46 -6.42 -0.62
C VAL A 91 -4.40 -6.39 0.91
N LYS A 92 -5.28 -7.14 1.57
CA LYS A 92 -5.24 -7.36 3.02
C LYS A 92 -4.49 -8.67 3.30
N PRO A 93 -3.45 -8.69 4.14
CA PRO A 93 -2.79 -9.93 4.53
C PRO A 93 -3.78 -10.90 5.18
N GLN A 94 -3.63 -12.19 4.89
CA GLN A 94 -4.43 -13.22 5.55
C GLN A 94 -3.94 -13.46 6.98
N ASP A 95 -2.62 -13.44 7.17
CA ASP A 95 -1.98 -13.49 8.49
C ASP A 95 -1.41 -12.11 8.85
N ILE A 96 -2.10 -11.41 9.74
CA ILE A 96 -1.69 -10.09 10.21
C ILE A 96 -0.42 -10.18 11.07
N GLN A 97 -0.20 -11.29 11.79
CA GLN A 97 0.94 -11.43 12.69
C GLN A 97 2.27 -11.49 11.91
N GLN A 98 2.26 -12.14 10.74
CA GLN A 98 3.40 -12.14 9.80
C GLN A 98 3.76 -10.74 9.31
N THR A 99 2.82 -9.79 9.36
CA THR A 99 3.05 -8.43 8.89
C THR A 99 3.45 -7.42 9.97
N LYS A 100 3.47 -7.81 11.25
CA LYS A 100 3.81 -6.91 12.37
C LYS A 100 5.21 -6.31 12.27
N ASN A 101 6.16 -7.07 11.75
CA ASN A 101 7.56 -6.66 11.64
C ASN A 101 7.90 -6.11 10.24
N ILE A 102 6.91 -5.94 9.37
CA ILE A 102 7.11 -5.33 8.05
C ILE A 102 7.14 -3.82 8.24
N LEU A 103 8.22 -3.19 7.78
CA LEU A 103 8.35 -1.74 7.85
C LEU A 103 7.32 -1.07 6.93
N VAL A 104 6.79 0.07 7.35
CA VAL A 104 5.89 0.87 6.50
C VAL A 104 6.65 1.36 5.28
N ASN A 105 5.98 1.38 4.11
CA ASN A 105 6.58 1.73 2.81
C ASN A 105 7.72 0.81 2.35
N SER A 106 7.76 -0.44 2.84
CA SER A 106 8.65 -1.47 2.29
C SER A 106 8.33 -1.79 0.83
N ASN A 107 9.36 -2.11 0.04
CA ASN A 107 9.17 -2.67 -1.29
C ASN A 107 8.65 -4.11 -1.20
N VAL A 108 7.56 -4.38 -1.90
CA VAL A 108 6.89 -5.69 -1.95
C VAL A 108 6.62 -6.05 -3.40
N ILE A 109 6.93 -7.28 -3.77
CA ILE A 109 6.71 -7.82 -5.11
C ILE A 109 5.49 -8.72 -5.07
N LEU A 110 4.56 -8.49 -6.00
CA LEU A 110 3.42 -9.38 -6.25
C LEU A 110 3.90 -10.56 -7.12
N LYS A 111 3.63 -11.81 -6.69
CA LYS A 111 4.01 -13.04 -7.40
C LYS A 111 2.82 -13.70 -8.10
#